data_AF-A0A8S9NIH7-F1
#
_entry.id   AF-A0A8S9NIH7-F1
#
_cell.length_a   1.000
_cell.length_b   1.000
_cell.length_c   1.000
_cell.angle_alpha   90.00
_cell.angle_beta   90.00
_cell.angle_gamma   90.00
#
_symmetry.space_group_name_H-M   'P 1'
#
loop_
_entity.id
_entity.type
_entity.pdbx_description
1 polymer ?
#
loop_
_entity_poly.entity_id
_entity_poly.type
_entity_poly.pdbx_seq_one_letter_code
_entity_poly.pdbx_strand_id
1 'polypeptide(L)'
;MTSRRSNSRDSDRVRTRTGFAITERIRSGDVSDALTEVLREETRIPRPSSQGTKDPEGETSVARVKSSSPTGSDRRDRPPKKAKTNGSDRRLVVPSDAAVAKPFHWQFSHSTDCPITEDPDSVGHLGRLFKTAGCPLPSLRNMMEREAYVMEANNEFAATLEKRLQDVPRFDELNENKVVGELKLGLKMAQDRELANAAQLDAAEKLGNHAASLEARLRVVSNERRSALEQVSILEAKVESSANKFSDHLRRATNDAKKIMADSYLEVLVSLKEKWERKKAATDCEARLREIVANIDLLKEIMDNNLLASDELLRLRAKEIELGPKSM
;
A
#
# COMPACT_ATOMS: atom_id res chain seq x y z
N MET A 1 45.55 38.75 -16.38
CA MET A 1 45.83 40.04 -15.67
C MET A 1 44.54 40.85 -15.58
N THR A 2 44.52 41.98 -14.87
CA THR A 2 43.33 42.81 -14.50
C THR A 2 42.26 42.04 -13.71
N SER A 3 42.16 42.09 -12.38
CA SER A 3 42.40 43.14 -11.37
C SER A 3 41.49 44.36 -11.48
N ARG A 4 40.40 44.37 -10.68
CA ARG A 4 39.86 45.56 -10.03
C ARG A 4 39.37 45.21 -8.62
N ARG A 5 39.98 45.82 -7.61
CA ARG A 5 39.46 45.91 -6.24
C ARG A 5 38.35 46.96 -6.18
N SER A 6 37.40 46.80 -5.27
CA SER A 6 36.75 47.93 -4.61
C SER A 6 36.44 47.56 -3.16
N ASN A 7 37.05 48.27 -2.22
CA ASN A 7 36.67 48.22 -0.80
C ASN A 7 35.65 49.33 -0.56
N SER A 8 34.74 49.12 0.39
CA SER A 8 34.24 50.21 1.23
C SER A 8 34.04 49.70 2.65
N ARG A 9 34.45 50.52 3.62
CA ARG A 9 34.32 50.32 5.07
C ARG A 9 33.41 51.45 5.55
N ASP A 10 32.36 51.10 6.29
CA ASP A 10 31.89 51.82 7.47
C ASP A 10 31.06 50.78 8.27
N SER A 11 31.32 50.45 9.54
CA SER A 11 31.60 51.28 10.72
C SER A 11 30.40 52.07 11.22
N ASP A 12 29.49 51.36 11.90
CA ASP A 12 28.64 52.00 12.91
C ASP A 12 28.76 51.27 14.26
N ARG A 13 29.09 52.04 15.31
CA ARG A 13 29.43 51.56 16.65
C ARG A 13 29.01 52.60 17.69
N VAL A 14 27.76 52.55 18.17
CA VAL A 14 27.30 53.48 19.21
C VAL A 14 26.46 52.80 20.31
N ARG A 15 26.97 52.99 21.54
CA ARG A 15 26.32 52.94 22.88
C ARG A 15 25.68 51.67 23.44
N THR A 16 26.40 51.16 24.42
CA THR A 16 25.90 50.62 25.69
C THR A 16 25.15 51.65 26.54
N ARG A 17 23.96 51.26 27.02
CA ARG A 17 23.33 51.47 28.35
C ARG A 17 21.99 50.73 28.27
N THR A 18 21.62 49.87 29.22
CA THR A 18 21.23 50.23 30.59
C THR A 18 21.45 49.03 31.51
N GLY A 19 21.92 49.28 32.73
CA GLY A 19 22.00 48.23 33.75
C GLY A 19 20.64 48.01 34.41
N PHE A 20 20.26 46.74 34.60
CA PHE A 20 19.13 46.37 35.44
C PHE A 20 19.63 45.33 36.45
N ALA A 21 19.62 45.69 37.73
CA ALA A 21 20.04 44.79 38.80
C ALA A 21 18.85 43.91 39.19
N ILE A 22 18.96 42.60 38.99
CA ILE A 22 18.06 41.62 39.60
C ILE A 22 18.91 40.69 40.46
N THR A 23 18.83 40.87 41.77
CA THR A 23 19.34 39.91 42.74
C THR A 23 18.19 39.02 43.19
N GLU A 24 17.79 38.08 42.35
CA GLU A 24 16.89 37.01 42.75
C GLU A 24 17.56 35.65 42.55
N ARG A 25 17.66 34.90 43.66
CA ARG A 25 18.04 33.49 43.64
C ARG A 25 16.88 32.70 43.04
N ILE A 26 16.97 32.34 41.77
CA ILE A 26 16.13 31.31 41.18
C ILE A 26 16.31 30.03 42.01
N ARG A 27 15.24 29.56 42.65
CA ARG A 27 15.25 28.26 43.33
C ARG A 27 15.16 27.17 42.27
N SER A 28 15.87 26.07 42.48
CA SER A 28 15.91 24.92 41.57
C SER A 28 14.57 24.15 41.41
N GLY A 29 13.45 24.67 41.94
CA GLY A 29 12.12 24.05 41.84
C GLY A 29 11.37 24.42 40.56
N ASP A 30 11.39 25.71 40.20
CA ASP A 30 10.47 26.27 39.20
C ASP A 30 10.68 25.74 37.77
N VAL A 31 11.86 25.16 37.49
CA VAL A 31 12.21 24.53 36.20
C VAL A 31 11.65 23.11 36.07
N SER A 32 11.42 22.41 37.20
CA SER A 32 10.88 21.04 37.23
C SER A 32 9.41 21.00 36.82
N ASP A 33 8.62 21.94 37.33
CA ASP A 33 7.18 21.96 37.12
C ASP A 33 6.83 22.38 35.69
N ALA A 34 7.57 23.36 35.13
CA ALA A 34 7.45 23.77 33.73
C ALA A 34 7.74 22.61 32.73
N LEU A 35 8.74 21.76 32.99
CA LEU A 35 9.01 20.58 32.15
C LEU A 35 7.93 19.51 32.28
N THR A 36 7.28 19.40 33.44
CA THR A 36 6.21 18.41 33.70
C THR A 36 4.87 18.82 33.10
N GLU A 37 4.64 20.12 32.89
CA GLU A 37 3.47 20.65 32.18
C GLU A 37 3.59 20.44 30.66
N VAL A 38 4.74 20.77 30.06
CA VAL A 38 4.99 20.59 28.61
C VAL A 38 4.80 19.12 28.17
N LEU A 39 5.31 18.16 28.95
CA LEU A 39 5.18 16.73 28.63
C LEU A 39 3.74 16.18 28.74
N ARG A 40 2.80 16.91 29.36
CA ARG A 40 1.38 16.51 29.44
C ARG A 40 0.53 17.02 28.29
N GLU A 41 0.91 18.13 27.68
CA GLU A 41 0.15 18.74 26.58
C GLU A 41 0.45 18.06 25.23
N GLU A 42 1.66 17.50 25.06
CA GLU A 42 2.12 16.88 23.80
C GLU A 42 1.56 15.46 23.53
N THR A 43 0.64 14.94 24.35
CA THR A 43 -0.01 13.62 24.12
C THR A 43 -1.47 13.66 23.64
N ARG A 44 -2.01 14.84 23.33
CA ARG A 44 -3.42 14.99 22.88
C ARG A 44 -3.59 14.83 21.36
N ILE A 45 -3.56 13.59 20.89
CA ILE A 45 -4.05 13.25 19.54
C ILE A 45 -5.58 13.35 19.50
N PRO A 46 -6.20 14.09 18.56
CA PRO A 46 -7.65 14.15 18.43
C PRO A 46 -8.24 12.80 17.98
N ARG A 47 -9.19 12.27 18.75
CA ARG A 47 -9.99 11.10 18.35
C ARG A 47 -11.26 11.59 17.62
N PRO A 48 -11.64 11.02 16.46
CA PRO A 48 -12.83 11.47 15.73
C PRO A 48 -14.11 11.17 16.52
N SER A 49 -15.01 12.14 16.54
CA SER A 49 -16.34 12.03 17.13
C SER A 49 -17.29 11.27 16.21
N SER A 50 -17.97 10.25 16.74
CA SER A 50 -19.26 9.79 16.22
C SER A 50 -20.24 9.64 17.38
N GLN A 51 -21.47 10.11 17.18
CA GLN A 51 -22.51 10.21 18.20
C GLN A 51 -23.80 9.54 17.69
N GLY A 52 -24.42 8.73 18.56
CA GLY A 52 -25.68 8.01 18.30
C GLY A 52 -25.47 6.57 17.81
N THR A 53 -26.24 5.58 18.26
CA THR A 53 -27.37 5.55 19.22
C THR A 53 -27.61 4.10 19.69
N LYS A 54 -28.13 3.91 20.93
CA LYS A 54 -29.06 2.88 21.45
C LYS A 54 -29.14 1.49 20.78
N ASP A 55 -29.33 0.35 21.46
CA ASP A 55 -29.38 -0.08 22.88
C ASP A 55 -29.34 -1.66 22.89
N PRO A 56 -29.41 -2.40 24.01
CA PRO A 56 -28.76 -3.72 24.11
C PRO A 56 -29.64 -4.98 24.00
N GLU A 57 -29.04 -6.04 23.44
CA GLU A 57 -29.32 -7.49 23.55
C GLU A 57 -27.98 -8.21 23.21
N GLY A 58 -27.64 -9.42 23.65
CA GLY A 58 -28.26 -10.36 24.57
C GLY A 58 -27.37 -11.61 24.70
N GLU A 59 -27.16 -12.07 25.93
CA GLU A 59 -26.88 -13.46 26.34
C GLU A 59 -25.82 -14.37 25.67
N THR A 60 -24.87 -14.80 26.52
CA THR A 60 -24.31 -16.16 26.62
C THR A 60 -23.31 -16.70 25.59
N SER A 61 -22.20 -17.26 26.11
CA SER A 61 -21.47 -18.36 25.48
C SER A 61 -20.94 -19.30 26.57
N VAL A 62 -21.61 -20.45 26.73
CA VAL A 62 -21.14 -21.57 27.57
C VAL A 62 -20.26 -22.50 26.74
N ALA A 63 -19.21 -23.04 27.36
CA ALA A 63 -18.17 -23.83 26.70
C ALA A 63 -18.52 -25.33 26.52
N ARG A 64 -17.62 -26.06 25.82
CA ARG A 64 -17.56 -27.54 25.61
C ARG A 64 -18.52 -28.01 24.50
N VAL A 65 -18.14 -28.88 23.55
CA VAL A 65 -17.20 -30.04 23.56
C VAL A 65 -16.32 -30.08 22.29
N LYS A 66 -15.12 -30.70 22.36
CA LYS A 66 -14.25 -31.02 21.21
C LYS A 66 -14.15 -32.53 20.94
N SER A 67 -14.34 -32.93 19.69
CA SER A 67 -13.67 -34.03 18.95
C SER A 67 -14.07 -33.90 17.47
N SER A 68 -13.30 -34.28 16.45
CA SER A 68 -12.14 -35.17 16.33
C SER A 68 -11.18 -34.74 15.19
N SER A 69 -10.03 -35.43 15.06
CA SER A 69 -8.99 -35.19 14.04
C SER A 69 -9.13 -36.14 12.82
N PRO A 70 -8.44 -35.88 11.67
CA PRO A 70 -8.82 -36.43 10.35
C PRO A 70 -7.90 -37.52 9.78
N THR A 71 -8.42 -38.29 8.81
CA THR A 71 -7.80 -39.04 7.67
C THR A 71 -8.92 -39.94 7.09
N GLY A 72 -9.10 -40.23 5.80
CA GLY A 72 -8.40 -39.92 4.54
C GLY A 72 -8.80 -40.97 3.46
N SER A 73 -8.17 -40.94 2.26
CA SER A 73 -8.35 -41.89 1.11
C SER A 73 -9.58 -41.68 0.19
N ASP A 74 -9.57 -42.05 -1.11
CA ASP A 74 -8.50 -42.64 -1.95
C ASP A 74 -8.53 -42.10 -3.41
N ARG A 75 -7.37 -42.07 -4.09
CA ARG A 75 -7.19 -41.82 -5.54
C ARG A 75 -5.80 -42.32 -6.00
N ARG A 76 -5.78 -43.27 -6.94
CA ARG A 76 -4.61 -43.78 -7.71
C ARG A 76 -5.13 -44.43 -9.01
N ASP A 77 -4.42 -44.65 -10.12
CA ASP A 77 -3.21 -44.09 -10.78
C ASP A 77 -3.02 -44.90 -12.10
N ARG A 78 -2.88 -44.22 -13.26
CA ARG A 78 -1.83 -44.38 -14.33
C ARG A 78 -1.71 -45.67 -15.20
N PRO A 79 -0.84 -45.70 -16.25
CA PRO A 79 -0.37 -44.69 -17.26
C PRO A 79 -0.54 -45.26 -18.72
N PRO A 80 0.42 -45.33 -19.71
CA PRO A 80 1.53 -44.45 -20.17
C PRO A 80 1.69 -44.21 -21.73
N LYS A 81 2.45 -43.14 -22.09
CA LYS A 81 3.46 -43.00 -23.20
C LYS A 81 3.08 -42.85 -24.72
N LYS A 82 3.59 -41.72 -25.29
CA LYS A 82 4.23 -41.49 -26.64
C LYS A 82 3.31 -41.49 -27.90
N ALA A 83 3.58 -40.75 -29.00
CA ALA A 83 4.47 -39.60 -29.27
C ALA A 83 4.13 -38.86 -30.61
N LYS A 84 4.44 -37.55 -30.66
CA LYS A 84 5.00 -36.71 -31.77
C LYS A 84 4.42 -36.70 -33.21
N THR A 85 4.42 -35.48 -33.79
CA THR A 85 4.39 -35.03 -35.21
C THR A 85 3.08 -34.91 -36.00
N ASN A 86 2.62 -33.65 -36.11
CA ASN A 86 2.19 -32.88 -37.28
C ASN A 86 1.40 -33.57 -38.43
N GLY A 87 0.19 -33.08 -38.71
CA GLY A 87 -0.51 -33.36 -39.98
C GLY A 87 -1.82 -32.57 -40.16
N SER A 88 -1.78 -31.55 -41.03
CA SER A 88 -2.91 -30.91 -41.73
C SER A 88 -4.06 -30.25 -40.95
N ASP A 89 -4.08 -28.93 -41.06
CA ASP A 89 -5.19 -27.97 -40.89
C ASP A 89 -6.62 -28.52 -41.03
N ARG A 90 -7.41 -28.41 -39.94
CA ARG A 90 -8.85 -28.08 -39.98
C ARG A 90 -9.22 -27.21 -38.78
N ARG A 91 -9.78 -26.03 -39.04
CA ARG A 91 -10.29 -25.11 -38.00
C ARG A 91 -11.54 -25.68 -37.30
N LEU A 92 -11.36 -25.98 -36.01
CA LEU A 92 -12.23 -25.63 -34.88
C LEU A 92 -13.76 -25.76 -35.06
N VAL A 93 -14.32 -26.79 -34.40
CA VAL A 93 -15.73 -26.87 -33.98
C VAL A 93 -15.79 -26.97 -32.47
N VAL A 94 -16.41 -26.00 -31.80
CA VAL A 94 -17.05 -26.09 -30.45
C VAL A 94 -18.07 -24.94 -30.34
N PRO A 95 -19.12 -25.01 -29.50
CA PRO A 95 -20.34 -25.76 -29.82
C PRO A 95 -21.61 -24.88 -29.69
N SER A 96 -22.75 -25.36 -30.20
CA SER A 96 -24.04 -25.03 -29.60
C SER A 96 -24.93 -26.27 -29.55
N ASP A 97 -25.62 -26.42 -28.42
CA ASP A 97 -26.27 -27.64 -28.00
C ASP A 97 -27.71 -27.72 -28.53
N ALA A 98 -27.92 -28.65 -29.46
CA ALA A 98 -29.22 -29.23 -29.79
C ALA A 98 -28.98 -30.47 -30.65
N ALA A 99 -29.51 -31.62 -30.24
CA ALA A 99 -29.49 -32.85 -31.03
C ALA A 99 -30.46 -32.76 -32.22
N VAL A 100 -30.13 -31.94 -33.22
CA VAL A 100 -30.85 -31.89 -34.49
C VAL A 100 -30.64 -33.22 -35.20
N ALA A 101 -31.72 -33.99 -35.32
CA ALA A 101 -31.71 -35.25 -36.05
C ALA A 101 -31.17 -35.03 -37.46
N LYS A 102 -30.21 -35.88 -37.85
CA LYS A 102 -29.58 -35.89 -39.18
C LYS A 102 -30.66 -35.84 -40.27
N PRO A 103 -30.70 -34.83 -41.15
CA PRO A 103 -31.78 -34.72 -42.13
C PRO A 103 -31.91 -35.99 -42.97
N PHE A 104 -33.13 -36.53 -43.04
CA PHE A 104 -33.43 -37.70 -43.86
C PHE A 104 -33.19 -37.31 -45.33
N HIS A 105 -32.28 -38.02 -45.98
CA HIS A 105 -31.89 -37.83 -47.37
C HIS A 105 -32.71 -38.80 -48.21
N TRP A 106 -33.87 -38.35 -48.67
CA TRP A 106 -34.74 -39.10 -49.56
C TRP A 106 -34.37 -38.78 -51.02
N GLN A 107 -34.05 -39.82 -51.79
CA GLN A 107 -33.89 -39.73 -53.24
C GLN A 107 -35.22 -40.14 -53.87
N PHE A 108 -35.94 -39.18 -54.45
CA PHE A 108 -37.14 -39.43 -55.22
C PHE A 108 -36.76 -39.58 -56.70
N SER A 109 -37.10 -40.73 -57.29
CA SER A 109 -36.85 -41.02 -58.70
C SER A 109 -38.19 -41.20 -59.41
N HIS A 110 -38.51 -40.29 -60.33
CA HIS A 110 -39.64 -40.45 -61.22
C HIS A 110 -39.42 -41.69 -62.11
N SER A 111 -40.43 -42.56 -62.20
CA SER A 111 -40.43 -43.73 -63.09
C SER A 111 -40.90 -43.40 -64.52
N THR A 112 -41.55 -42.24 -64.68
CA THR A 112 -42.20 -41.73 -65.90
C THR A 112 -42.17 -40.20 -65.93
N ASP A 113 -42.24 -39.59 -67.13
CA ASP A 113 -42.16 -38.13 -67.34
C ASP A 113 -43.47 -37.37 -67.01
N CYS A 114 -44.33 -37.92 -66.15
CA CYS A 114 -45.62 -37.34 -65.78
C CYS A 114 -45.55 -36.62 -64.41
N PRO A 115 -46.45 -35.65 -64.15
CA PRO A 115 -46.65 -35.10 -62.80
C PRO A 115 -46.90 -36.20 -61.76
N ILE A 116 -46.41 -36.02 -60.53
CA ILE A 116 -46.51 -37.04 -59.46
C ILE A 116 -47.97 -37.49 -59.21
N THR A 117 -48.93 -36.58 -59.40
CA THR A 117 -50.37 -36.83 -59.26
C THR A 117 -50.98 -37.72 -60.35
N GLU A 118 -50.28 -37.92 -61.47
CA GLU A 118 -50.74 -38.69 -62.63
C GLU A 118 -50.12 -40.11 -62.66
N ASP A 119 -49.11 -40.39 -61.83
CA ASP A 119 -48.63 -41.75 -61.58
C ASP A 119 -49.25 -42.33 -60.28
N PRO A 120 -50.17 -43.30 -60.39
CA PRO A 120 -50.81 -43.97 -59.25
C PRO A 120 -49.80 -44.53 -58.24
N ASP A 121 -48.66 -45.07 -58.70
CA ASP A 121 -47.66 -45.64 -57.79
C ASP A 121 -46.92 -44.55 -57.03
N SER A 122 -46.52 -43.46 -57.70
CA SER A 122 -45.85 -42.34 -57.05
C SER A 122 -46.70 -41.69 -55.97
N VAL A 123 -48.02 -41.50 -56.17
CA VAL A 123 -48.90 -41.01 -55.08
C VAL A 123 -49.08 -42.06 -53.99
N GLY A 124 -49.25 -43.34 -54.34
CA GLY A 124 -49.31 -44.44 -53.37
C GLY A 124 -48.06 -44.53 -52.49
N HIS A 125 -46.89 -44.19 -53.02
CA HIS A 125 -45.64 -44.05 -52.29
C HIS A 125 -45.57 -42.77 -51.46
N LEU A 126 -46.06 -41.63 -51.97
CA LEU A 126 -46.11 -40.37 -51.25
C LEU A 126 -47.05 -40.42 -50.04
N GLY A 127 -48.26 -40.98 -50.19
CA GLY A 127 -49.24 -41.12 -49.10
C GLY A 127 -48.73 -41.97 -47.93
N ARG A 128 -47.86 -42.95 -48.20
CA ARG A 128 -47.19 -43.76 -47.17
C ARG A 128 -46.24 -42.95 -46.28
N LEU A 129 -45.74 -41.81 -46.75
CA LEU A 129 -44.91 -40.90 -45.95
C LEU A 129 -45.73 -40.05 -44.97
N PHE A 130 -47.04 -39.88 -45.22
CA PHE A 130 -47.94 -39.13 -44.35
C PHE A 130 -48.58 -39.98 -43.24
N LYS A 131 -48.55 -41.32 -43.34
CA LYS A 131 -49.07 -42.21 -42.28
C LYS A 131 -48.13 -42.26 -41.07
N THR A 132 -48.72 -42.38 -39.88
CA THR A 132 -48.06 -42.23 -38.57
C THR A 132 -46.90 -43.21 -38.37
N ALA A 133 -45.81 -42.74 -37.73
CA ALA A 133 -44.62 -43.54 -37.49
C ALA A 133 -44.93 -44.81 -36.67
N GLY A 134 -44.61 -45.98 -37.23
CA GLY A 134 -44.76 -47.29 -36.56
C GLY A 134 -45.47 -48.37 -37.38
N CYS A 135 -46.10 -48.02 -38.52
CA CYS A 135 -46.84 -48.98 -39.36
C CYS A 135 -46.06 -49.34 -40.66
N PRO A 136 -45.24 -50.42 -40.67
CA PRO A 136 -44.57 -50.87 -41.90
C PRO A 136 -45.58 -51.51 -42.87
N LEU A 137 -46.05 -50.72 -43.83
CA LEU A 137 -46.97 -51.18 -44.87
C LEU A 137 -46.25 -52.04 -45.94
N PRO A 138 -46.81 -53.19 -46.35
CA PRO A 138 -46.19 -54.07 -47.35
C PRO A 138 -46.04 -53.36 -48.70
N SER A 139 -45.04 -53.74 -49.50
CA SER A 139 -44.73 -53.12 -50.81
C SER A 139 -45.99 -52.93 -51.66
N LEU A 140 -46.15 -51.74 -52.25
CA LEU A 140 -47.34 -51.35 -53.02
C LEU A 140 -47.67 -52.38 -54.12
N ARG A 141 -46.62 -52.91 -54.77
CA ARG A 141 -46.70 -53.93 -55.83
C ARG A 141 -47.22 -55.31 -55.40
N ASN A 142 -47.25 -55.57 -54.09
CA ASN A 142 -47.64 -56.86 -53.50
C ASN A 142 -49.00 -56.78 -52.76
N MET A 143 -49.72 -55.67 -52.88
CA MET A 143 -50.99 -55.42 -52.19
C MET A 143 -52.18 -55.79 -53.10
N MET A 144 -53.06 -56.68 -52.64
CA MET A 144 -54.21 -57.18 -53.42
C MET A 144 -55.20 -56.07 -53.80
N GLU A 145 -55.28 -55.02 -52.98
CA GLU A 145 -56.17 -53.85 -53.15
C GLU A 145 -55.38 -52.56 -53.44
N ARG A 146 -54.23 -52.67 -54.14
CA ARG A 146 -53.33 -51.56 -54.47
C ARG A 146 -54.05 -50.32 -55.00
N GLU A 147 -55.01 -50.50 -55.90
CA GLU A 147 -55.74 -49.39 -56.54
C GLU A 147 -56.63 -48.64 -55.54
N ALA A 148 -57.28 -49.34 -54.61
CA ALA A 148 -58.07 -48.73 -53.54
C ALA A 148 -57.17 -47.94 -52.57
N TYR A 149 -55.99 -48.47 -52.22
CA TYR A 149 -55.03 -47.77 -51.36
C TYR A 149 -54.47 -46.49 -52.00
N VAL A 150 -54.17 -46.53 -53.30
CA VAL A 150 -53.76 -45.32 -54.05
C VAL A 150 -54.88 -44.29 -54.10
N MET A 151 -56.13 -44.72 -54.23
CA MET A 151 -57.30 -43.84 -54.22
C MET A 151 -57.52 -43.20 -52.84
N GLU A 152 -57.37 -43.98 -51.75
CA GLU A 152 -57.38 -43.47 -50.37
C GLU A 152 -56.29 -42.42 -50.15
N ALA A 153 -55.05 -42.73 -50.55
CA ALA A 153 -53.91 -41.81 -50.43
C ALA A 153 -54.08 -40.51 -51.23
N ASN A 154 -54.63 -40.59 -52.45
CA ASN A 154 -54.99 -39.42 -53.26
C ASN A 154 -56.07 -38.57 -52.55
N ASN A 155 -57.11 -39.19 -52.02
CA ASN A 155 -58.19 -38.50 -51.32
C ASN A 155 -57.70 -37.86 -50.00
N GLU A 156 -56.82 -38.54 -49.24
CA GLU A 156 -56.19 -38.01 -48.02
C GLU A 156 -55.27 -36.81 -48.33
N PHE A 157 -54.49 -36.90 -49.41
CA PHE A 157 -53.64 -35.79 -49.89
C PHE A 157 -54.47 -34.61 -50.40
N ALA A 158 -55.52 -34.86 -51.18
CA ALA A 158 -56.45 -33.84 -51.66
C ALA A 158 -57.17 -33.14 -50.50
N ALA A 159 -57.71 -33.89 -49.54
CA ALA A 159 -58.35 -33.32 -48.35
C ALA A 159 -57.36 -32.53 -47.47
N THR A 160 -56.09 -32.95 -47.40
CA THR A 160 -55.04 -32.20 -46.70
C THR A 160 -54.70 -30.88 -47.40
N LEU A 161 -54.59 -30.89 -48.74
CA LEU A 161 -54.39 -29.67 -49.53
C LEU A 161 -55.59 -28.74 -49.43
N GLU A 162 -56.82 -29.27 -49.56
CA GLU A 162 -58.06 -28.49 -49.44
C GLU A 162 -58.18 -27.85 -48.07
N LYS A 163 -57.91 -28.59 -46.98
CA LYS A 163 -57.85 -28.04 -45.63
C LYS A 163 -56.82 -26.92 -45.51
N ARG A 164 -55.60 -27.12 -46.02
CA ARG A 164 -54.56 -26.07 -46.01
C ARG A 164 -54.92 -24.86 -46.87
N LEU A 165 -55.73 -25.01 -47.90
CA LEU A 165 -56.28 -23.91 -48.70
C LEU A 165 -57.43 -23.19 -48.00
N GLN A 166 -58.17 -23.85 -47.10
CA GLN A 166 -59.13 -23.21 -46.19
C GLN A 166 -58.43 -22.49 -45.02
N ASP A 167 -57.29 -22.98 -44.55
CA ASP A 167 -56.45 -22.31 -43.54
C ASP A 167 -55.70 -21.07 -44.11
N VAL A 168 -55.66 -20.90 -45.43
CA VAL A 168 -55.15 -19.69 -46.10
C VAL A 168 -56.30 -18.68 -46.20
N PRO A 169 -56.16 -17.45 -45.66
CA PRO A 169 -57.19 -16.42 -45.75
C PRO A 169 -57.62 -16.18 -47.20
N ARG A 170 -58.92 -16.13 -47.45
CA ARG A 170 -59.44 -15.85 -48.80
C ARG A 170 -59.04 -14.44 -49.24
N PHE A 171 -58.93 -14.24 -50.55
CA PHE A 171 -58.68 -12.92 -51.15
C PHE A 171 -59.69 -11.87 -50.67
N ASP A 172 -60.94 -12.28 -50.44
CA ASP A 172 -62.04 -11.44 -49.96
C ASP A 172 -61.90 -11.04 -48.46
N GLU A 173 -61.18 -11.84 -47.68
CA GLU A 173 -60.88 -11.61 -46.25
C GLU A 173 -59.59 -10.80 -46.07
N LEU A 174 -58.66 -10.97 -47.01
CA LEU A 174 -57.55 -10.06 -47.27
C LEU A 174 -58.08 -8.74 -47.85
N ASN A 175 -58.72 -7.93 -47.01
CA ASN A 175 -58.91 -6.51 -47.32
C ASN A 175 -57.52 -5.89 -47.50
N GLU A 176 -57.06 -5.81 -48.75
CA GLU A 176 -55.70 -5.41 -49.12
C GLU A 176 -55.36 -4.06 -48.48
N ASN A 177 -56.32 -3.14 -48.42
CA ASN A 177 -56.17 -1.83 -47.82
C ASN A 177 -55.85 -1.88 -46.31
N LYS A 178 -56.36 -2.89 -45.58
CA LYS A 178 -56.03 -3.12 -44.16
C LYS A 178 -54.60 -3.65 -44.01
N VAL A 179 -54.25 -4.72 -44.72
CA VAL A 179 -52.92 -5.34 -44.62
C VAL A 179 -51.82 -4.39 -45.10
N VAL A 180 -52.04 -3.70 -46.23
CA VAL A 180 -51.15 -2.65 -46.74
C VAL A 180 -51.08 -1.46 -45.75
N GLY A 181 -52.18 -1.10 -45.11
CA GLY A 181 -52.21 -0.07 -44.06
C GLY A 181 -51.35 -0.43 -42.84
N GLU A 182 -51.50 -1.64 -42.32
CA GLU A 182 -50.72 -2.18 -41.20
C GLU A 182 -49.24 -2.30 -41.55
N LEU A 183 -48.90 -2.83 -42.72
CA LEU A 183 -47.51 -2.92 -43.21
C LEU A 183 -46.88 -1.54 -43.40
N LYS A 184 -47.63 -0.56 -43.93
CA LYS A 184 -47.17 0.83 -44.10
C LYS A 184 -46.92 1.52 -42.76
N LEU A 185 -47.77 1.28 -41.77
CA LEU A 185 -47.57 1.77 -40.40
C LEU A 185 -46.36 1.09 -39.74
N GLY A 186 -46.23 -0.22 -39.90
CA GLY A 186 -45.08 -1.01 -39.43
C GLY A 186 -43.75 -0.55 -40.02
N LEU A 187 -43.70 -0.30 -41.34
CA LEU A 187 -42.54 0.26 -42.03
C LEU A 187 -42.17 1.63 -41.49
N LYS A 188 -43.15 2.53 -41.28
CA LYS A 188 -42.88 3.86 -40.71
C LYS A 188 -42.30 3.76 -39.30
N MET A 189 -42.90 2.95 -38.43
CA MET A 189 -42.37 2.70 -37.08
C MET A 189 -40.98 2.05 -37.09
N ALA A 190 -40.66 1.24 -38.10
CA ALA A 190 -39.32 0.67 -38.27
C ALA A 190 -38.30 1.75 -38.67
N GLN A 191 -38.63 2.62 -39.62
CA GLN A 191 -37.79 3.76 -40.02
C GLN A 191 -37.57 4.75 -38.87
N ASP A 192 -38.62 5.11 -38.13
CA ASP A 192 -38.52 5.98 -36.96
C ASP A 192 -37.60 5.38 -35.88
N ARG A 193 -37.66 4.05 -35.68
CA ARG A 193 -36.77 3.32 -34.76
C ARG A 193 -35.33 3.24 -35.26
N GLU A 194 -35.12 3.03 -36.55
CA GLU A 194 -33.78 3.00 -37.16
C GLU A 194 -33.08 4.36 -37.02
N LEU A 195 -33.81 5.46 -37.26
CA LEU A 195 -33.31 6.82 -37.05
C LEU A 195 -32.98 7.09 -35.58
N ALA A 196 -33.82 6.63 -34.64
CA ALA A 196 -33.54 6.72 -33.21
C ALA A 196 -32.29 5.90 -32.80
N ASN A 197 -32.14 4.69 -33.33
CA ASN A 197 -30.96 3.84 -33.09
C ASN A 197 -29.67 4.46 -33.65
N ALA A 198 -29.73 5.08 -34.84
CA ALA A 198 -28.59 5.80 -35.42
C ALA A 198 -28.13 6.97 -34.53
N ALA A 199 -29.08 7.74 -33.98
CA ALA A 199 -28.77 8.80 -33.02
C ALA A 199 -28.17 8.26 -31.70
N GLN A 200 -28.65 7.09 -31.22
CA GLN A 200 -28.05 6.43 -30.06
C GLN A 200 -26.63 5.91 -30.31
N LEU A 201 -26.35 5.41 -31.52
CA LEU A 201 -25.00 4.97 -31.91
C LEU A 201 -24.00 6.13 -31.95
N ASP A 202 -24.36 7.26 -32.57
CA ASP A 202 -23.54 8.50 -32.55
C ASP A 202 -23.29 9.01 -31.12
N ALA A 203 -24.31 8.99 -30.26
CA ALA A 203 -24.16 9.35 -28.85
C ALA A 203 -23.24 8.38 -28.09
N ALA A 204 -23.34 7.07 -28.35
CA ALA A 204 -22.51 6.04 -27.75
C ALA A 204 -21.04 6.13 -28.22
N GLU A 205 -20.80 6.41 -29.51
CA GLU A 205 -19.46 6.65 -30.05
C GLU A 205 -18.81 7.88 -29.40
N LYS A 206 -19.54 9.00 -29.31
CA LYS A 206 -19.09 10.21 -28.60
C LYS A 206 -18.72 9.89 -27.15
N LEU A 207 -19.56 9.14 -26.44
CA LEU A 207 -19.30 8.73 -25.06
C LEU A 207 -18.05 7.84 -24.95
N GLY A 208 -17.87 6.89 -25.87
CA GLY A 208 -16.67 6.04 -25.95
C GLY A 208 -15.39 6.85 -26.16
N ASN A 209 -15.41 7.84 -27.05
CA ASN A 209 -14.31 8.76 -27.29
C ASN A 209 -13.98 9.61 -26.04
N HIS A 210 -15.00 10.04 -25.27
CA HIS A 210 -14.80 10.75 -24.00
C HIS A 210 -14.20 9.83 -22.93
N ALA A 211 -14.65 8.58 -22.84
CA ALA A 211 -14.11 7.58 -21.92
C ALA A 211 -12.63 7.29 -22.21
N ALA A 212 -12.26 7.08 -23.48
CA ALA A 212 -10.88 6.88 -23.89
C ALA A 212 -9.97 8.08 -23.57
N SER A 213 -10.48 9.31 -23.76
CA SER A 213 -9.76 10.54 -23.40
C SER A 213 -9.53 10.67 -21.89
N LEU A 214 -10.56 10.38 -21.07
CA LEU A 214 -10.44 10.36 -19.62
C LEU A 214 -9.48 9.28 -19.12
N GLU A 215 -9.51 8.09 -19.72
CA GLU A 215 -8.60 7.00 -19.37
C GLU A 215 -7.14 7.38 -19.66
N ALA A 216 -6.86 7.98 -20.82
CA ALA A 216 -5.53 8.48 -21.17
C ALA A 216 -5.03 9.52 -20.15
N ARG A 217 -5.89 10.47 -19.75
CA ARG A 217 -5.56 11.46 -18.71
C ARG A 217 -5.30 10.82 -17.34
N LEU A 218 -6.09 9.81 -16.94
CA LEU A 218 -5.87 9.08 -15.69
C LEU A 218 -4.54 8.32 -15.69
N ARG A 219 -4.13 7.73 -16.81
CA ARG A 219 -2.80 7.09 -16.95
C ARG A 219 -1.67 8.10 -16.75
N VAL A 220 -1.77 9.30 -17.33
CA VAL A 220 -0.78 10.39 -17.15
C VAL A 220 -0.70 10.80 -15.68
N VAL A 221 -1.82 11.18 -15.06
CA VAL A 221 -1.87 11.60 -13.64
C VAL A 221 -1.39 10.50 -12.69
N SER A 222 -1.66 9.23 -12.99
CA SER A 222 -1.16 8.08 -12.22
C SER A 222 0.37 7.96 -12.28
N ASN A 223 0.97 8.21 -13.46
CA ASN A 223 2.42 8.20 -13.64
C ASN A 223 3.09 9.41 -12.97
N GLU A 224 2.51 10.60 -13.10
CA GLU A 224 2.95 11.82 -12.40
C GLU A 224 2.91 11.63 -10.88
N ARG A 225 1.81 11.09 -10.34
CA ARG A 225 1.68 10.75 -8.91
C ARG A 225 2.77 9.77 -8.47
N ARG A 226 3.09 8.75 -9.28
CA ARG A 226 4.16 7.78 -8.95
C ARG A 226 5.53 8.46 -8.91
N SER A 227 5.84 9.30 -9.89
CA SER A 227 7.10 10.07 -9.92
C SER A 227 7.21 11.06 -8.77
N ALA A 228 6.11 11.74 -8.41
CA ALA A 228 6.07 12.64 -7.26
C ALA A 228 6.33 11.90 -5.93
N LEU A 229 5.75 10.70 -5.74
CA LEU A 229 6.01 9.87 -4.56
C LEU A 229 7.47 9.40 -4.48
N GLU A 230 8.09 9.09 -5.61
CA GLU A 230 9.52 8.74 -5.67
C GLU A 230 10.41 9.93 -5.30
N GLN A 231 10.10 11.13 -5.80
CA GLN A 231 10.80 12.37 -5.40
C GLN A 231 10.63 12.68 -3.90
N VAL A 232 9.42 12.49 -3.35
CA VAL A 232 9.16 12.64 -1.91
C VAL A 232 10.04 11.67 -1.11
N SER A 233 10.09 10.39 -1.47
CA SER A 233 10.94 9.40 -0.78
C SER A 233 12.44 9.74 -0.84
N ILE A 234 12.92 10.25 -1.97
CA ILE A 234 14.31 10.75 -2.11
C ILE A 234 14.57 11.96 -1.19
N LEU A 235 13.59 12.86 -1.04
CA LEU A 235 13.71 14.03 -0.15
C LEU A 235 13.64 13.63 1.33
N GLU A 236 12.74 12.73 1.71
CA GLU A 236 12.64 12.16 3.06
C GLU A 236 13.98 11.52 3.48
N ALA A 237 14.57 10.68 2.63
CA ALA A 237 15.88 10.08 2.88
C ALA A 237 17.02 11.12 3.03
N LYS A 238 16.95 12.24 2.30
CA LYS A 238 17.91 13.35 2.44
C LYS A 238 17.71 14.11 3.75
N VAL A 239 16.47 14.41 4.13
CA VAL A 239 16.13 15.05 5.41
C VAL A 239 16.64 14.19 6.56
N GLU A 240 16.31 12.90 6.57
CA GLU A 240 16.74 11.94 7.59
C GLU A 240 18.28 11.83 7.67
N SER A 241 18.97 11.71 6.53
CA SER A 241 20.44 11.71 6.50
C SER A 241 21.04 13.01 7.04
N SER A 242 20.40 14.16 6.78
CA SER A 242 20.87 15.46 7.27
C SER A 242 20.64 15.65 8.77
N ALA A 243 19.49 15.19 9.30
CA ALA A 243 19.16 15.23 10.71
C ALA A 243 20.12 14.37 11.54
N ASN A 244 20.42 13.15 11.08
CA ASN A 244 21.41 12.27 11.72
C ASN A 244 22.81 12.89 11.75
N LYS A 245 23.26 13.48 10.63
CA LYS A 245 24.55 14.22 10.60
C LYS A 245 24.57 15.37 11.59
N PHE A 246 23.51 16.18 11.65
CA PHE A 246 23.41 17.30 12.58
C PHE A 246 23.45 16.83 14.04
N SER A 247 22.71 15.78 14.38
CA SER A 247 22.74 15.13 15.70
C SER A 247 24.16 14.68 16.08
N ASP A 248 24.87 14.02 15.16
CA ASP A 248 26.26 13.61 15.37
C ASP A 248 27.27 14.76 15.48
N HIS A 249 27.04 15.88 14.80
CA HIS A 249 27.84 17.09 14.98
C HIS A 249 27.60 17.72 16.35
N LEU A 250 26.34 17.84 16.78
CA LEU A 250 25.97 18.37 18.09
C LEU A 250 26.54 17.50 19.24
N ARG A 251 26.43 16.18 19.11
CA ARG A 251 27.00 15.21 20.07
C ARG A 251 28.51 15.32 20.18
N ARG A 252 29.23 15.46 19.07
CA ARG A 252 30.69 15.67 19.05
C ARG A 252 31.08 16.99 19.69
N ALA A 253 30.48 18.11 19.25
CA ALA A 253 30.74 19.43 19.81
C ALA A 253 30.49 19.51 21.33
N THR A 254 29.44 18.84 21.82
CA THR A 254 29.15 18.72 23.25
C THR A 254 30.24 17.98 24.02
N ASN A 255 30.76 16.88 23.45
CA ASN A 255 31.84 16.10 24.06
C ASN A 255 33.19 16.84 24.02
N ASP A 256 33.49 17.53 22.92
CA ASP A 256 34.69 18.36 22.79
C ASP A 256 34.67 19.52 23.80
N ALA A 257 33.53 20.19 23.97
CA ALA A 257 33.35 21.22 24.99
C ALA A 257 33.52 20.68 26.41
N LYS A 258 32.96 19.50 26.72
CA LYS A 258 33.17 18.80 28.01
C LYS A 258 34.63 18.46 28.26
N LYS A 259 35.35 18.02 27.22
CA LYS A 259 36.79 17.75 27.31
C LYS A 259 37.59 19.02 27.60
N ILE A 260 37.35 20.10 26.86
CA ILE A 260 38.01 21.40 27.08
C ILE A 260 37.78 21.90 28.52
N MET A 261 36.55 21.77 29.04
CA MET A 261 36.27 22.09 30.44
C MET A 261 37.08 21.22 31.41
N ALA A 262 37.10 19.90 31.23
CA ALA A 262 37.88 18.98 32.07
C ALA A 262 39.38 19.28 32.04
N ASP A 263 39.94 19.54 30.86
CA ASP A 263 41.34 19.91 30.66
C ASP A 263 41.66 21.24 31.40
N SER A 264 40.77 22.23 31.34
CA SER A 264 40.93 23.51 32.07
C SER A 264 40.84 23.35 33.60
N TYR A 265 39.98 22.48 34.12
CA TYR A 265 39.94 22.16 35.55
C TYR A 265 41.21 21.44 36.00
N LEU A 266 41.75 20.54 35.17
CA LEU A 266 43.01 19.85 35.45
C LEU A 266 44.18 20.84 35.51
N GLU A 267 44.27 21.80 34.58
CA GLU A 267 45.28 22.86 34.60
C GLU A 267 45.24 23.69 35.89
N VAL A 268 44.04 24.10 36.34
CA VAL A 268 43.86 24.83 37.60
C VAL A 268 44.31 23.99 38.81
N LEU A 269 43.98 22.70 38.85
CA LEU A 269 44.39 21.80 39.93
C LEU A 269 45.92 21.58 39.97
N VAL A 270 46.57 21.47 38.81
CA VAL A 270 48.03 21.39 38.71
C VAL A 270 48.68 22.68 39.21
N SER A 271 48.21 23.85 38.75
CA SER A 271 48.68 25.16 39.19
C SER A 271 48.52 25.36 40.72
N LEU A 272 47.40 24.88 41.29
CA LEU A 272 47.15 24.94 42.73
C LEU A 272 48.13 24.05 43.50
N LYS A 273 48.36 22.81 43.03
CA LYS A 273 49.34 21.88 43.64
C LYS A 273 50.75 22.48 43.65
N GLU A 274 51.20 23.06 42.53
CA GLU A 274 52.50 23.72 42.45
C GLU A 274 52.62 24.93 43.40
N LYS A 275 51.55 25.73 43.54
CA LYS A 275 51.51 26.85 44.50
C LYS A 275 51.59 26.36 45.93
N TRP A 276 50.93 25.25 46.24
CA TRP A 276 50.96 24.62 47.57
C TRP A 276 52.37 24.13 47.93
N GLU A 277 53.03 23.35 47.05
CA GLU A 277 54.39 22.87 47.31
C GLU A 277 55.40 24.03 47.42
N ARG A 278 55.27 25.08 46.59
CA ARG A 278 56.07 26.31 46.73
C ARG A 278 55.81 27.01 48.06
N LYS A 279 54.57 27.09 48.53
CA LYS A 279 54.25 27.71 49.83
C LYS A 279 54.83 26.89 50.98
N LYS A 280 54.75 25.55 50.91
CA LYS A 280 55.33 24.62 51.88
C LYS A 280 56.85 24.78 52.00
N ALA A 281 57.56 24.83 50.86
CA ALA A 281 59.00 25.09 50.83
C ALA A 281 59.34 26.48 51.40
N ALA A 282 58.59 27.53 51.02
CA ALA A 282 58.79 28.87 51.56
C ALA A 282 58.59 28.92 53.10
N THR A 283 57.61 28.19 53.65
CA THR A 283 57.41 28.13 55.11
C THR A 283 58.50 27.37 55.85
N ASP A 284 59.15 26.37 55.23
CA ASP A 284 60.32 25.69 55.81
C ASP A 284 61.53 26.65 55.85
N CYS A 285 61.80 27.36 54.74
CA CYS A 285 62.86 28.37 54.69
C CYS A 285 62.62 29.50 55.70
N GLU A 286 61.37 29.97 55.86
CA GLU A 286 61.01 31.00 56.82
C GLU A 286 61.19 30.52 58.28
N ALA A 287 60.88 29.25 58.57
CA ALA A 287 61.12 28.66 59.88
C ALA A 287 62.61 28.59 60.21
N ARG A 288 63.44 28.09 59.28
CA ARG A 288 64.91 28.07 59.41
C ARG A 288 65.51 29.47 59.57
N LEU A 289 64.99 30.46 58.85
CA LEU A 289 65.46 31.83 58.97
C LEU A 289 65.15 32.41 60.36
N ARG A 290 63.95 32.17 60.89
CA ARG A 290 63.57 32.59 62.25
C ARG A 290 64.45 31.92 63.33
N GLU A 291 64.81 30.65 63.15
CA GLU A 291 65.77 29.95 64.01
C GLU A 291 67.17 30.58 63.95
N ILE A 292 67.70 30.82 62.75
CA ILE A 292 69.03 31.45 62.56
C ILE A 292 69.07 32.86 63.18
N VAL A 293 68.03 33.67 63.00
CA VAL A 293 67.96 35.02 63.60
C VAL A 293 67.97 34.93 65.12
N ALA A 294 67.14 34.06 65.73
CA ALA A 294 67.14 33.86 67.18
C ALA A 294 68.50 33.37 67.72
N ASN A 295 69.20 32.52 66.97
CA ASN A 295 70.56 32.08 67.32
C ASN A 295 71.60 33.21 67.22
N ILE A 296 71.48 34.11 66.23
CA ILE A 296 72.33 35.29 66.10
C ILE A 296 72.11 36.27 67.27
N ASP A 297 70.84 36.55 67.60
CA ASP A 297 70.49 37.43 68.73
C ASP A 297 71.00 36.84 70.06
N LEU A 298 70.88 35.53 70.26
CA LEU A 298 71.40 34.84 71.44
C LEU A 298 72.94 34.94 71.54
N LEU A 299 73.66 34.69 70.44
CA LEU A 299 75.12 34.82 70.41
C LEU A 299 75.57 36.24 70.72
N LYS A 300 74.80 37.25 70.28
CA LYS A 300 75.07 38.66 70.55
C LYS A 300 74.92 38.99 72.04
N GLU A 301 73.84 38.56 72.69
CA GLU A 301 73.64 38.78 74.14
C GLU A 301 74.75 38.10 75.00
N ILE A 302 75.26 36.95 74.55
CA ILE A 302 76.41 36.29 75.19
C ILE A 302 77.70 37.09 74.97
N MET A 303 77.96 37.59 73.76
CA MET A 303 79.14 38.40 73.44
C MET A 303 79.18 39.73 74.20
N ASP A 304 78.02 40.37 74.38
CA ASP A 304 77.88 41.62 75.14
C ASP A 304 77.96 41.40 76.67
N ASN A 305 78.09 40.15 77.13
CA ASN A 305 78.10 39.68 78.53
C ASN A 305 76.78 39.92 79.29
N ASN A 306 75.67 40.15 78.58
CA ASN A 306 74.33 40.25 79.18
C ASN A 306 73.79 38.88 79.62
N LEU A 307 74.30 37.78 79.05
CA LEU A 307 73.88 36.41 79.34
C LEU A 307 75.09 35.46 79.45
N LEU A 308 75.14 34.65 80.50
CA LEU A 308 76.15 33.61 80.65
C LEU A 308 75.77 32.35 79.84
N ALA A 309 76.73 31.87 79.03
CA ALA A 309 76.52 30.69 78.18
C ALA A 309 76.19 29.40 78.97
N SER A 310 76.63 29.29 80.23
CA SER A 310 76.27 28.19 81.14
C SER A 310 74.77 28.12 81.43
N ASP A 311 74.16 29.29 81.62
CA ASP A 311 72.81 29.43 82.15
C ASP A 311 71.80 29.17 81.02
N GLU A 312 72.14 29.65 79.81
CA GLU A 312 71.40 29.32 78.59
C GLU A 312 71.50 27.83 78.26
N LEU A 313 72.66 27.19 78.41
CA LEU A 313 72.83 25.76 78.14
C LEU A 313 71.96 24.91 79.09
N LEU A 314 71.87 25.30 80.37
CA LEU A 314 70.93 24.69 81.33
C LEU A 314 69.47 24.90 80.89
N ARG A 315 69.10 26.11 80.45
CA ARG A 315 67.74 26.42 79.98
C ARG A 315 67.36 25.63 78.72
N LEU A 316 68.26 25.50 77.76
CA LEU A 316 68.04 24.74 76.53
C LEU A 316 67.90 23.24 76.82
N ARG A 317 68.72 22.66 77.70
CA ARG A 317 68.57 21.26 78.14
C ARG A 317 67.24 21.00 78.85
N ALA A 318 66.78 21.92 79.70
CA ALA A 318 65.46 21.81 80.31
C ALA A 318 64.34 21.79 79.25
N LYS A 319 64.46 22.65 78.23
CA LYS A 319 63.49 22.75 77.13
C LYS A 319 63.55 21.58 76.13
N GLU A 320 64.72 20.97 75.94
CA GLU A 320 64.90 19.75 75.14
C GLU A 320 64.15 18.56 75.78
N ILE A 321 64.18 18.46 77.12
CA ILE A 321 63.41 17.46 77.87
C ILE A 321 61.90 17.74 77.76
N GLU A 322 61.48 19.01 77.83
CA GLU A 322 60.07 19.42 77.69
C GLU A 322 59.51 19.18 76.28
N LEU A 323 60.32 19.38 75.24
CA LEU A 323 59.97 19.20 73.83
C LEU A 323 60.30 17.80 73.28
N GLY A 324 60.44 16.81 74.17
CA GLY A 324 60.84 15.43 73.86
C GLY A 324 60.08 14.77 72.70
N PRO A 325 60.63 13.69 72.11
CA PRO A 325 60.42 13.31 70.72
C PRO A 325 58.94 13.12 70.35
N LYS A 326 58.36 14.13 69.71
CA LYS A 326 57.13 13.96 68.94
C LYS A 326 57.44 13.04 67.77
N SER A 327 56.88 11.82 67.82
CA SER A 327 56.79 10.94 66.66
C SER A 327 56.31 11.74 65.45
N MET A 328 57.07 11.69 64.38
CA MET A 328 56.52 11.92 63.03
C MET A 328 55.62 10.75 62.63
#